data_AF-A0A8H3QY85-F1
#
_entry.id   AF-A0A8H3QY85-F1
#
_cell.length_a   1.000
_cell.length_b   1.000
_cell.length_c   1.000
_cell.angle_alpha   90.00
_cell.angle_beta   90.00
_cell.angle_gamma   90.00
#
_symmetry.space_group_name_H-M   'P 1'
#
loop_
_entity.id
_entity.type
_entity.pdbx_description
1 polymer ?
#
loop_
_entity_poly.entity_id
_entity_poly.type
_entity_poly.pdbx_seq_one_letter_code
_entity_poly.pdbx_strand_id
1 'polypeptide(L)'
;MYTLKDINNKGHRLGSAYEQEFEKKLYTTLSSKAEINDLCEKLLAKNSEYSEREENIENKISQSNVSSAKVRSQLISERKSHSESQRELEAKYSAEVKSLKSQIKTLKREGTLAQKASFADKIKIISLEVKVRELKGKLEDLKPDPLFHNSVGETIEDLTQTDPKVIDSLRLELEWVKEDLNSKEYEIESVLSNPPLPPVNDSSQNLPGWLSNNLRPLIYKLGLENKVMEFDKRFARENILEALQELLSQDEMVSKSGVPIGTINQVESSSNQFVHS
;
A
#
# COMPACT_ATOMS: atom_id res chain seq x y z
N MET A 1 -86.19 8.97 32.42
CA MET A 1 -86.52 10.40 32.51
C MET A 1 -87.10 10.64 33.90
N TYR A 2 -86.30 11.11 34.86
CA TYR A 2 -86.78 11.44 36.20
C TYR A 2 -87.31 12.88 36.16
N THR A 3 -88.63 13.03 36.29
CA THR A 3 -89.33 14.33 36.21
C THR A 3 -89.14 15.15 37.48
N LEU A 4 -88.92 16.46 37.32
CA LEU A 4 -88.74 17.49 38.36
C LEU A 4 -89.87 17.62 39.41
N LYS A 5 -90.88 16.76 39.39
CA LYS A 5 -92.11 16.90 40.19
C LYS A 5 -91.95 16.44 41.65
N ASP A 6 -90.86 15.77 41.98
CA ASP A 6 -90.62 15.20 43.33
C ASP A 6 -89.92 16.16 44.31
N ILE A 7 -89.48 17.34 43.87
CA ILE A 7 -88.63 18.23 44.69
C ILE A 7 -89.46 19.22 45.53
N ASN A 8 -90.72 19.49 45.18
CA ASN A 8 -91.44 20.66 45.72
C ASN A 8 -92.44 20.35 46.84
N ASN A 9 -92.22 19.33 47.68
CA ASN A 9 -93.05 19.19 48.87
C ASN A 9 -92.35 18.52 50.05
N LYS A 10 -92.36 19.25 51.17
CA LYS A 10 -92.11 18.84 52.57
C LYS A 10 -90.68 19.02 53.08
N GLY A 11 -90.51 20.09 53.85
CA GLY A 11 -89.53 20.09 54.92
C GLY A 11 -89.93 19.07 55.98
N HIS A 12 -89.22 17.93 56.04
CA HIS A 12 -89.10 17.06 57.21
C HIS A 12 -87.84 16.20 57.06
N ARG A 13 -86.87 16.42 57.96
CA ARG A 13 -85.90 15.44 58.51
C ARG A 13 -85.23 14.48 57.50
N LEU A 14 -84.05 14.88 57.01
CA LEU A 14 -83.03 14.01 56.39
C LEU A 14 -82.90 12.70 57.19
N GLY A 15 -83.18 11.55 56.58
CA GLY A 15 -83.09 10.27 57.29
C GLY A 15 -83.94 9.12 56.78
N SER A 16 -84.42 9.15 55.54
CA SER A 16 -84.98 7.92 54.95
C SER A 16 -83.84 6.97 54.54
N ALA A 17 -84.06 5.66 54.62
CA ALA A 17 -83.06 4.66 54.22
C ALA A 17 -82.60 4.86 52.75
N TYR A 18 -83.51 5.31 51.89
CA TYR A 18 -83.26 5.63 50.49
C TYR A 18 -82.27 6.79 50.30
N GLU A 19 -82.40 7.88 51.08
CA GLU A 19 -81.49 9.03 51.01
C GLU A 19 -80.05 8.65 51.41
N GLN A 20 -79.89 7.82 52.45
CA GLN A 20 -78.57 7.35 52.90
C GLN A 20 -77.89 6.42 51.89
N GLU A 21 -78.65 5.53 51.24
CA GLU A 21 -78.12 4.69 50.16
C GLU A 21 -77.69 5.52 48.95
N PHE A 22 -78.48 6.54 48.60
CA PHE A 22 -78.14 7.45 47.52
C PHE A 22 -76.88 8.27 47.81
N GLU A 23 -76.72 8.79 49.03
CA GLU A 23 -75.52 9.52 49.46
C GLU A 23 -74.26 8.66 49.39
N LYS A 24 -74.31 7.41 49.89
CA LYS A 24 -73.20 6.44 49.79
C LYS A 24 -72.84 6.15 48.34
N LYS A 25 -73.84 5.98 47.47
CA LYS A 25 -73.62 5.73 46.04
C LYS A 25 -72.97 6.94 45.35
N LEU A 26 -73.38 8.16 45.70
CA LEU A 26 -72.75 9.38 45.20
C LEU A 26 -71.31 9.50 45.67
N TYR A 27 -71.03 9.27 46.96
CA TYR A 27 -69.69 9.38 47.53
C TYR A 27 -68.73 8.37 46.88
N THR A 28 -69.14 7.11 46.76
CA THR A 28 -68.35 6.07 46.08
C THR A 28 -68.11 6.40 44.60
N THR A 29 -69.13 6.88 43.89
CA THR A 29 -68.99 7.32 42.49
C THR A 29 -68.01 8.49 42.35
N LEU A 30 -68.11 9.50 43.21
CA LEU A 30 -67.21 10.66 43.22
C LEU A 30 -65.77 10.24 43.55
N SER A 31 -65.57 9.36 44.52
CA SER A 31 -64.26 8.79 44.87
C SER A 31 -63.64 8.06 43.68
N SER A 32 -64.41 7.16 43.04
CA SER A 32 -63.92 6.44 41.85
C SER A 32 -63.58 7.39 40.68
N LYS A 33 -64.35 8.48 40.51
CA LYS A 33 -64.09 9.46 39.45
C LYS A 33 -62.79 10.22 39.70
N ALA A 34 -62.48 10.55 40.96
CA ALA A 34 -61.24 11.21 41.32
C ALA A 34 -60.02 10.31 41.04
N GLU A 35 -60.10 9.03 41.41
CA GLU A 35 -59.05 8.03 41.10
C GLU A 35 -58.82 7.88 39.59
N ILE A 36 -59.91 7.82 38.81
CA ILE A 36 -59.82 7.79 37.33
C ILE A 36 -59.12 9.05 36.82
N ASN A 37 -59.41 10.22 37.36
CA ASN A 37 -58.78 11.47 36.91
C ASN A 37 -57.28 11.50 37.22
N ASP A 38 -56.86 11.07 38.41
CA ASP A 38 -55.44 10.94 38.77
C ASP A 38 -54.70 9.96 37.85
N LEU A 39 -55.32 8.82 37.51
CA LEU A 39 -54.76 7.87 36.55
C LEU A 39 -54.66 8.47 35.14
N CYS A 40 -55.67 9.22 34.70
CA CYS A 40 -55.65 9.92 33.42
C CYS A 40 -54.52 10.96 33.35
N GLU A 41 -54.30 11.74 34.41
CA GLU A 41 -53.20 12.72 34.47
C GLU A 41 -51.83 12.03 34.43
N LYS A 42 -51.64 10.94 35.18
CA LYS A 42 -50.41 10.13 35.12
C LYS A 42 -50.16 9.56 33.74
N LEU A 43 -51.21 9.10 33.05
CA LEU A 43 -51.10 8.58 31.69
C LEU A 43 -50.71 9.69 30.70
N LEU A 44 -51.31 10.87 30.82
CA LEU A 44 -50.97 12.03 29.98
C LEU A 44 -49.52 12.46 30.17
N ALA A 45 -49.05 12.56 31.41
CA ALA A 45 -47.65 12.89 31.70
C ALA A 45 -46.70 11.86 31.09
N LYS A 46 -47.00 10.57 31.26
CA LYS A 46 -46.16 9.49 30.71
C LYS A 46 -46.15 9.48 29.18
N ASN A 47 -47.28 9.79 28.53
CA ASN A 47 -47.33 9.93 27.08
C ASN A 47 -46.47 11.10 26.57
N SER A 48 -46.43 12.22 27.30
CA SER A 48 -45.55 13.34 26.99
C SER A 48 -44.07 12.93 27.07
N GLU A 49 -43.67 12.23 28.14
CA GLU A 49 -42.30 11.70 28.30
C GLU A 49 -41.91 10.73 27.18
N TYR A 50 -42.85 9.87 26.74
CA TYR A 50 -42.60 8.97 25.61
C TYR A 50 -42.38 9.73 24.31
N SER A 51 -43.20 10.76 24.04
CA SER A 51 -43.07 11.60 22.85
C SER A 51 -41.72 12.32 22.80
N GLU A 52 -41.28 12.92 23.90
CA GLU A 52 -39.97 13.59 23.98
C GLU A 52 -38.80 12.61 23.78
N ARG A 53 -38.93 11.39 24.33
CA ARG A 53 -37.93 10.34 24.13
C ARG A 53 -37.85 9.91 22.67
N GLU A 54 -38.99 9.77 22.01
CA GLU A 54 -39.06 9.40 20.59
C GLU A 54 -38.36 10.45 19.72
N GLU A 55 -38.66 11.73 19.92
CA GLU A 55 -38.02 12.84 19.20
C GLU A 55 -36.49 12.86 19.42
N ASN A 56 -36.04 12.63 20.65
CA ASN A 56 -34.61 12.54 20.98
C ASN A 56 -33.93 11.38 20.24
N ILE A 57 -34.58 10.21 20.19
CA ILE A 57 -34.06 9.04 19.45
C ILE A 57 -33.97 9.35 17.96
N GLU A 58 -35.01 9.94 17.37
CA GLU A 58 -35.02 10.32 15.95
C GLU A 58 -33.90 11.31 15.61
N ASN A 59 -33.69 12.32 16.46
CA ASN A 59 -32.60 13.28 16.31
C ASN A 59 -31.22 12.59 16.37
N LYS A 60 -31.02 11.65 17.30
CA LYS A 60 -29.78 10.87 17.41
C LYS A 60 -29.55 9.96 16.20
N ILE A 61 -30.60 9.33 15.68
CA ILE A 61 -30.54 8.52 14.46
C ILE A 61 -30.13 9.39 13.28
N SER A 62 -30.76 10.56 13.13
CA SER A 62 -30.44 11.52 12.07
C SER A 62 -28.99 11.99 12.14
N GLN A 63 -28.51 12.38 13.32
CA GLN A 63 -27.11 12.77 13.52
C GLN A 63 -26.14 11.62 13.20
N SER A 64 -26.44 10.41 13.66
CA SER A 64 -25.64 9.21 13.38
C SER A 64 -25.56 8.92 11.87
N ASN A 65 -26.68 9.03 11.17
CA ASN A 65 -26.75 8.84 9.72
C ASN A 65 -25.91 9.86 8.96
N VAL A 66 -25.97 11.14 9.34
CA VAL A 66 -25.15 12.21 8.75
C VAL A 66 -23.67 11.94 8.97
N SER A 67 -23.26 11.65 10.21
CA SER A 67 -21.86 11.33 10.52
C SER A 67 -21.38 10.08 9.77
N SER A 68 -22.21 9.04 9.71
CA SER A 68 -21.90 7.79 9.01
C SER A 68 -21.74 8.01 7.49
N ALA A 69 -22.62 8.81 6.88
CA ALA A 69 -22.51 9.18 5.46
C ALA A 69 -21.22 9.96 5.17
N LYS A 70 -20.83 10.90 6.05
CA LYS A 70 -19.57 11.65 5.92
C LYS A 70 -18.35 10.74 5.97
N VAL A 71 -18.29 9.83 6.95
CA VAL A 71 -17.19 8.87 7.09
C VAL A 71 -17.10 7.95 5.88
N ARG A 72 -18.24 7.43 5.39
CA ARG A 72 -18.27 6.59 4.19
C ARG A 72 -17.73 7.32 2.96
N SER A 73 -18.16 8.56 2.73
CA SER A 73 -17.68 9.36 1.60
C SER A 73 -16.17 9.62 1.68
N GLN A 74 -15.65 9.92 2.88
CA GLN A 74 -14.21 10.11 3.08
C GLN A 74 -13.43 8.82 2.78
N LEU A 75 -13.86 7.68 3.32
CA LEU A 75 -13.21 6.38 3.10
C LEU A 75 -13.18 6.00 1.61
N ILE A 76 -14.27 6.24 0.88
CA ILE A 76 -14.36 5.98 -0.56
C ILE A 76 -13.35 6.87 -1.31
N SER A 77 -13.26 8.15 -0.96
CA SER A 77 -12.34 9.09 -1.60
C SER A 77 -10.87 8.72 -1.34
N GLU A 78 -10.53 8.38 -0.10
CA GLU A 78 -9.18 7.96 0.28
C GLU A 78 -8.78 6.68 -0.45
N ARG A 79 -9.68 5.68 -0.49
CA ARG A 79 -9.43 4.42 -1.22
C ARG A 79 -9.19 4.66 -2.71
N LYS A 80 -9.96 5.55 -3.33
CA LYS A 80 -9.80 5.91 -4.74
C LYS A 80 -8.45 6.57 -5.00
N SER A 81 -8.07 7.55 -4.17
CA SER A 81 -6.78 8.24 -4.29
C SER A 81 -5.61 7.27 -4.09
N HIS A 82 -5.69 6.36 -3.12
CA HIS A 82 -4.65 5.36 -2.89
C HIS A 82 -4.48 4.42 -4.11
N SER A 83 -5.58 3.94 -4.68
CA SER A 83 -5.56 3.10 -5.89
C SER A 83 -4.97 3.82 -7.11
N GLU A 84 -5.25 5.11 -7.26
CA GLU A 84 -4.71 5.94 -8.33
C GLU A 84 -3.19 6.11 -8.20
N SER A 85 -2.72 6.47 -7.00
CA SER A 85 -1.29 6.59 -6.69
C SER A 85 -0.53 5.27 -6.91
N GLN A 86 -1.12 4.15 -6.49
CA GLN A 86 -0.53 2.83 -6.72
C GLN A 86 -0.38 2.52 -8.22
N ARG A 87 -1.42 2.79 -9.01
CA ARG A 87 -1.39 2.58 -10.47
C ARG A 87 -0.34 3.45 -11.16
N GLU A 88 -0.19 4.70 -10.75
CA GLU A 88 0.82 5.61 -11.27
C GLU A 88 2.23 5.07 -10.98
N LEU A 89 2.46 4.59 -9.76
CA LEU A 89 3.74 4.01 -9.35
C LEU A 89 4.06 2.73 -10.14
N GLU A 90 3.08 1.83 -10.30
CA GLU A 90 3.21 0.62 -11.11
C GLU A 90 3.52 0.93 -12.58
N ALA A 91 2.87 1.94 -13.17
CA ALA A 91 3.14 2.38 -14.54
C ALA A 91 4.56 2.94 -14.68
N LYS A 92 5.00 3.75 -13.72
CA LYS A 92 6.37 4.31 -13.69
C LYS A 92 7.43 3.22 -13.63
N TYR A 93 7.30 2.26 -12.71
CA TYR A 93 8.26 1.17 -12.61
C TYR A 93 8.22 0.24 -13.82
N SER A 94 7.05 -0.03 -14.39
CA SER A 94 6.91 -0.82 -15.61
C SER A 94 7.62 -0.17 -16.80
N ALA A 95 7.50 1.16 -16.94
CA ALA A 95 8.23 1.92 -17.96
C ALA A 95 9.74 1.88 -17.75
N GLU A 96 10.22 2.04 -16.51
CA GLU A 96 11.64 2.00 -16.17
C GLU A 96 12.25 0.62 -16.45
N VAL A 97 11.58 -0.46 -16.04
CA VAL A 97 12.00 -1.84 -16.33
C VAL A 97 12.11 -2.08 -17.85
N LYS A 98 11.15 -1.57 -18.62
CA LYS A 98 11.18 -1.67 -20.08
C LYS A 98 12.35 -0.88 -20.69
N SER A 99 12.64 0.31 -20.17
CA SER A 99 13.79 1.14 -20.57
C SER A 99 15.11 0.44 -20.29
N LEU A 100 15.33 0.00 -19.05
CA LEU A 100 16.55 -0.70 -18.61
C LEU A 100 16.81 -1.97 -19.43
N LYS A 101 15.75 -2.74 -19.71
CA LYS A 101 15.86 -3.93 -20.56
C LYS A 101 16.36 -3.61 -21.97
N SER A 102 15.94 -2.47 -22.54
CA SER A 102 16.43 -2.00 -23.84
C SER A 102 17.91 -1.58 -23.76
N GLN A 103 18.29 -0.83 -22.73
CA GLN A 103 19.67 -0.38 -22.52
C GLN A 103 20.63 -1.56 -22.36
N ILE A 104 20.29 -2.55 -21.53
CA ILE A 104 21.08 -3.78 -21.36
C ILE A 104 21.27 -4.50 -22.70
N LYS A 105 20.23 -4.56 -23.54
CA LYS A 105 20.31 -5.18 -24.87
C LYS A 105 21.26 -4.42 -25.80
N THR A 106 21.31 -3.09 -25.71
CA THR A 106 22.26 -2.26 -26.48
C THR A 106 23.68 -2.45 -25.99
N LEU A 107 23.93 -2.31 -24.69
CA LEU A 107 25.24 -2.49 -24.07
C LEU A 107 25.83 -3.88 -24.37
N LYS A 108 25.01 -4.93 -24.36
CA LYS A 108 25.44 -6.28 -24.73
C LYS A 108 25.98 -6.34 -26.16
N ARG A 109 25.38 -5.62 -27.10
CA ARG A 109 25.86 -5.59 -28.51
C ARG A 109 27.14 -4.78 -28.63
N GLU A 110 27.21 -3.62 -28.01
CA GLU A 110 28.41 -2.78 -27.99
C GLU A 110 29.59 -3.54 -27.41
N GLY A 111 29.40 -4.26 -26.30
CA GLY A 111 30.43 -5.12 -25.71
C GLY A 111 30.95 -6.18 -26.69
N THR A 112 30.07 -6.86 -27.44
CA THR A 112 30.51 -7.82 -28.46
C THR A 112 31.26 -7.19 -29.63
N LEU A 113 30.93 -5.95 -30.01
CA LEU A 113 31.62 -5.22 -31.07
C LEU A 113 33.01 -4.76 -30.60
N ALA A 114 33.10 -4.20 -29.39
CA ALA A 114 34.37 -3.80 -28.78
C ALA A 114 35.31 -5.00 -28.61
N GLN A 115 34.78 -6.16 -28.20
CA GLN A 115 35.56 -7.39 -28.10
C GLN A 115 36.11 -7.85 -29.47
N LYS A 116 35.31 -7.77 -30.53
CA LYS A 116 35.77 -8.09 -31.90
C LYS A 116 36.84 -7.12 -32.38
N ALA A 117 36.68 -5.82 -32.12
CA ALA A 117 37.66 -4.81 -32.45
C ALA A 117 38.99 -5.06 -31.72
N SER A 118 38.93 -5.30 -30.40
CA SER A 118 40.11 -5.62 -29.58
C SER A 118 40.86 -6.87 -30.07
N PHE A 119 40.14 -7.92 -30.51
CA PHE A 119 40.77 -9.11 -31.07
C PHE A 119 41.50 -8.81 -32.40
N ALA A 120 40.91 -7.98 -33.26
CA ALA A 120 41.54 -7.56 -34.51
C ALA A 120 42.80 -6.74 -34.26
N ASP A 121 42.75 -5.80 -33.30
CA ASP A 121 43.92 -5.00 -32.90
C ASP A 121 45.01 -5.89 -32.32
N LYS A 122 44.66 -6.89 -31.49
CA LYS A 122 45.62 -7.86 -30.95
C LYS A 122 46.35 -8.62 -32.05
N ILE A 123 45.64 -9.07 -33.10
CA ILE A 123 46.26 -9.71 -34.26
C ILE A 123 47.22 -8.75 -34.97
N LYS A 124 46.81 -7.49 -35.16
CA LYS A 124 47.63 -6.47 -35.82
C LYS A 124 48.89 -6.14 -35.02
N ILE A 125 48.79 -6.05 -33.69
CA ILE A 125 49.93 -5.86 -32.79
C ILE A 125 50.93 -7.00 -32.94
N ILE A 126 50.47 -8.26 -32.86
CA ILE A 126 51.35 -9.44 -33.03
C ILE A 126 52.05 -9.41 -34.39
N SER A 127 51.34 -9.03 -35.46
CA SER A 127 51.94 -8.88 -36.80
C SER A 127 53.04 -7.83 -36.84
N LEU A 128 52.86 -6.69 -36.16
CA LEU A 128 53.85 -5.63 -36.07
C LEU A 128 55.06 -6.04 -35.20
N GLU A 129 54.84 -6.73 -34.09
CA GLU A 129 55.91 -7.27 -33.23
C GLU A 129 56.86 -8.19 -34.02
N VAL A 130 56.32 -9.04 -34.90
CA VAL A 130 57.12 -9.90 -35.79
C VAL A 130 57.98 -9.06 -36.74
N LYS A 131 57.41 -8.03 -37.38
CA LYS A 131 58.15 -7.15 -38.29
C LYS A 131 59.25 -6.36 -37.58
N VAL A 132 58.99 -5.86 -36.37
CA VAL A 132 60.00 -5.15 -35.56
C VAL A 132 61.16 -6.09 -35.23
N ARG A 133 60.89 -7.36 -34.87
CA ARG A 133 61.95 -8.34 -34.60
C ARG A 133 62.80 -8.65 -35.84
N GLU A 134 62.18 -8.77 -37.01
CA GLU A 134 62.87 -8.98 -38.28
C GLU A 134 63.80 -7.79 -38.62
N LEU A 135 63.27 -6.56 -38.53
CA LEU A 135 64.06 -5.35 -38.77
C LEU A 135 65.21 -5.19 -37.78
N LYS A 136 64.99 -5.56 -36.51
CA LYS A 136 66.03 -5.55 -35.49
C LYS A 136 67.17 -6.51 -35.84
N GLY A 137 66.88 -7.72 -36.31
CA GLY A 137 67.89 -8.66 -36.79
C GLY A 137 68.70 -8.10 -37.96
N LYS A 138 68.03 -7.49 -38.95
CA LYS A 138 68.70 -6.83 -40.07
C LYS A 138 69.62 -5.69 -39.62
N LEU A 139 69.24 -4.93 -38.59
CA LEU A 139 70.08 -3.87 -38.03
C LEU A 139 71.32 -4.44 -37.31
N GLU A 140 71.19 -5.56 -36.60
CA GLU A 140 72.30 -6.25 -35.94
C GLU A 140 73.32 -6.81 -36.97
N ASP A 141 72.83 -7.28 -38.12
CA ASP A 141 73.66 -7.73 -39.24
C ASP A 141 74.39 -6.56 -39.94
N LEU A 142 73.80 -5.36 -39.94
CA LEU A 142 74.37 -4.12 -40.49
C LEU A 142 75.41 -3.45 -39.57
N LYS A 143 76.03 -4.21 -38.65
CA LYS A 143 77.07 -3.70 -37.74
C LYS A 143 78.05 -2.76 -38.47
N PRO A 144 78.31 -1.55 -37.93
CA PRO A 144 79.28 -0.65 -38.54
C PRO A 144 80.65 -1.34 -38.54
N ASP A 145 81.21 -1.50 -39.74
CA ASP A 145 82.54 -2.07 -39.92
C ASP A 145 83.56 -1.21 -39.14
N PRO A 146 84.41 -1.77 -38.26
CA PRO A 146 85.33 -0.97 -37.42
C PRO A 146 86.48 -0.28 -38.17
N LEU A 147 86.45 -0.20 -39.50
CA LEU A 147 87.64 0.15 -40.28
C LEU A 147 87.89 1.65 -40.49
N PHE A 148 87.12 2.55 -39.87
CA PHE A 148 87.35 4.00 -40.02
C PHE A 148 87.38 4.77 -38.68
N HIS A 149 88.21 4.31 -37.76
CA HIS A 149 89.12 5.24 -37.11
C HIS A 149 90.45 5.00 -37.85
N ASN A 150 90.90 5.89 -38.74
CA ASN A 150 91.83 6.97 -38.43
C ASN A 150 91.96 7.90 -39.65
N SER A 151 92.17 9.18 -39.39
CA SER A 151 92.67 10.23 -40.30
C SER A 151 91.65 11.30 -40.73
N VAL A 152 91.62 12.34 -39.90
CA VAL A 152 91.67 13.77 -40.26
C VAL A 152 90.91 14.20 -41.53
N GLY A 153 89.82 14.91 -41.29
CA GLY A 153 89.58 16.20 -41.95
C GLY A 153 88.75 16.17 -43.24
N GLU A 154 87.46 15.82 -43.16
CA GLU A 154 86.47 16.43 -44.05
C GLU A 154 85.05 16.29 -43.46
N THR A 155 84.47 17.44 -43.17
CA THR A 155 83.05 17.79 -42.96
C THR A 155 82.03 16.64 -43.01
N ILE A 156 81.64 16.13 -41.84
CA ILE A 156 80.40 15.36 -41.64
C ILE A 156 79.46 16.25 -40.83
N GLU A 157 78.64 17.00 -41.55
CA GLU A 157 77.62 17.91 -41.00
C GLU A 157 76.23 17.24 -40.92
N ASP A 158 76.09 15.92 -41.14
CA ASP A 158 74.78 15.35 -41.52
C ASP A 158 74.37 14.02 -40.87
N LEU A 159 74.72 13.73 -39.61
CA LEU A 159 74.23 12.52 -38.91
C LEU A 159 73.85 12.69 -37.43
N THR A 160 73.64 13.93 -36.98
CA THR A 160 73.05 14.21 -35.65
C THR A 160 71.60 14.70 -35.80
N GLN A 161 70.71 13.85 -36.29
CA GLN A 161 69.29 14.20 -36.33
C GLN A 161 68.39 13.03 -35.91
N THR A 162 68.56 12.58 -34.67
CA THR A 162 67.41 12.14 -33.89
C THR A 162 67.24 13.16 -32.77
N ASP A 163 66.26 14.04 -32.94
CA ASP A 163 65.98 15.14 -32.01
C ASP A 163 65.75 14.52 -30.61
N PRO A 164 66.55 14.90 -29.58
CA PRO A 164 66.39 14.40 -28.21
C PRO A 164 64.94 14.50 -27.70
N LYS A 165 64.18 15.49 -28.20
CA LYS A 165 62.75 15.65 -27.95
C LYS A 165 61.90 14.44 -28.31
N VAL A 166 62.24 13.68 -29.34
CA VAL A 166 61.45 12.50 -29.76
C VAL A 166 61.63 11.37 -28.75
N ILE A 167 62.85 11.19 -28.23
CA ILE A 167 63.15 10.18 -27.21
C ILE A 167 62.49 10.56 -25.87
N ASP A 168 62.54 11.84 -25.51
CA ASP A 168 61.89 12.34 -24.30
C ASP A 168 60.36 12.26 -24.39
N SER A 169 59.78 12.49 -25.57
CA SER A 169 58.33 12.35 -25.80
C SER A 169 57.86 10.90 -25.66
N LEU A 170 58.61 9.93 -26.19
CA LEU A 170 58.29 8.51 -26.07
C LEU A 170 58.42 8.00 -24.63
N ARG A 171 59.37 8.54 -23.85
CA ARG A 171 59.50 8.23 -22.42
C ARG A 171 58.30 8.76 -21.63
N LEU A 172 57.86 9.98 -21.92
CA LEU A 172 56.70 10.60 -21.28
C LEU A 172 55.41 9.85 -21.59
N GLU A 173 55.25 9.37 -22.84
CA GLU A 173 54.09 8.60 -23.28
C GLU A 173 54.03 7.22 -22.59
N LEU A 174 55.17 6.56 -22.38
CA LEU A 174 55.25 5.28 -21.65
C LEU A 174 54.92 5.44 -20.16
N GLU A 175 55.34 6.55 -19.54
CA GLU A 175 55.07 6.87 -18.15
C GLU A 175 53.57 7.17 -17.93
N TRP A 176 52.95 7.92 -18.84
CA TRP A 176 51.50 8.18 -18.84
C TRP A 176 50.66 6.89 -18.95
N VAL A 177 51.03 5.98 -19.85
CA VAL A 177 50.31 4.71 -20.02
C VAL A 177 50.41 3.83 -18.76
N LYS A 178 51.52 3.92 -18.02
CA LYS A 178 51.72 3.16 -16.78
C LYS A 178 50.86 3.68 -15.63
N GLU A 179 50.67 5.00 -15.55
CA GLU A 179 49.84 5.65 -14.54
C GLU A 179 48.33 5.39 -14.77
N ASP A 180 47.87 5.38 -16.03
CA ASP A 180 46.48 5.03 -16.40
C ASP A 180 46.14 3.57 -16.07
N LEU A 181 47.08 2.64 -16.24
CA LEU A 181 46.90 1.23 -15.87
C LEU A 181 46.83 1.03 -14.35
N ASN A 182 47.67 1.75 -13.59
CA ASN A 182 47.70 1.66 -12.12
C ASN A 182 46.44 2.29 -11.48
N SER A 183 45.92 3.38 -12.06
CA SER A 183 44.67 4.02 -11.63
C SER A 183 43.45 3.08 -11.75
N LYS A 184 43.44 2.25 -12.81
CA LYS A 184 42.37 1.27 -13.07
C LYS A 184 42.46 0.02 -12.17
N GLU A 185 43.64 -0.38 -11.73
CA GLU A 185 43.80 -1.48 -10.75
C GLU A 185 43.24 -1.09 -9.38
N TYR A 186 43.48 0.15 -8.92
CA TYR A 186 42.95 0.66 -7.65
C TYR A 186 41.42 0.75 -7.63
N GLU A 187 40.80 1.05 -8.78
CA GLU A 187 39.34 1.10 -8.91
C GLU A 187 38.71 -0.30 -8.81
N ILE A 188 39.34 -1.32 -9.38
CA ILE A 188 38.85 -2.72 -9.33
C ILE A 188 39.05 -3.34 -7.93
N GLU A 189 40.16 -3.05 -7.26
CA GLU A 189 40.44 -3.55 -5.90
C GLU A 189 39.50 -2.96 -4.85
N SER A 190 39.07 -1.70 -5.03
CA SER A 190 38.11 -1.02 -4.14
C SER A 190 36.70 -1.65 -4.17
N VAL A 191 36.33 -2.30 -5.27
CA VAL A 191 35.03 -2.96 -5.45
C VAL A 191 35.06 -4.42 -4.92
N LEU A 192 36.24 -5.03 -4.80
CA LEU A 192 36.43 -6.43 -4.38
C LEU A 192 36.88 -6.61 -2.92
N SER A 193 37.38 -5.57 -2.25
CA SER A 193 37.75 -5.62 -0.83
C SER A 193 36.52 -5.67 0.09
N ASN A 194 36.26 -6.85 0.67
CA ASN A 194 35.30 -7.01 1.76
C ASN A 194 35.84 -6.35 3.05
N PRO A 195 35.05 -5.57 3.80
CA PRO A 195 35.44 -5.13 5.13
C PRO A 195 35.42 -6.31 6.12
N PRO A 196 36.23 -6.29 7.20
CA PRO A 196 36.21 -7.32 8.24
C PRO A 196 34.82 -7.37 8.89
N LEU A 197 34.26 -8.56 9.03
CA LEU A 197 32.98 -8.77 9.68
C LEU A 197 33.07 -8.36 11.16
N PRO A 198 32.12 -7.56 11.68
CA PRO A 198 32.02 -7.30 13.10
C PRO A 198 31.64 -8.57 13.87
N PRO A 199 32.04 -8.69 15.15
CA PRO A 199 31.75 -9.87 15.95
C PRO A 199 30.24 -10.05 16.09
N VAL A 200 29.80 -11.28 15.85
CA VAL A 200 28.41 -11.74 15.89
C VAL A 200 27.81 -11.36 17.24
N ASN A 201 26.93 -10.36 17.23
CA ASN A 201 25.98 -10.15 18.32
C ASN A 201 24.74 -11.01 18.04
N ASP A 202 24.21 -11.64 19.08
CA ASP A 202 23.17 -12.69 19.11
C ASP A 202 21.78 -12.32 18.53
N SER A 203 21.67 -11.27 17.70
CA SER A 203 20.41 -10.82 17.07
C SER A 203 19.99 -11.66 15.85
N SER A 204 20.62 -12.81 15.61
CA SER A 204 20.35 -13.71 14.46
C SER A 204 18.98 -14.42 14.48
N GLN A 205 18.13 -14.11 15.46
CA GLN A 205 16.88 -14.83 15.74
C GLN A 205 15.60 -14.19 15.16
N ASN A 206 15.64 -12.99 14.58
CA ASN A 206 14.40 -12.23 14.30
C ASN A 206 14.05 -12.08 12.81
N LEU A 207 14.26 -13.10 11.98
CA LEU A 207 13.74 -13.11 10.59
C LEU A 207 12.65 -14.19 10.44
N PRO A 208 11.54 -13.90 9.71
CA PRO A 208 10.42 -14.82 9.58
C PRO A 208 10.83 -16.17 8.98
N GLY A 209 10.15 -17.24 9.39
CA GLY A 209 10.44 -18.62 8.95
C GLY A 209 10.24 -18.87 7.46
N TRP A 210 9.46 -18.03 6.77
CA TRP A 210 9.26 -18.12 5.31
C TRP A 210 10.45 -17.57 4.50
N LEU A 211 11.36 -16.84 5.14
CA LEU A 211 12.51 -16.24 4.47
C LEU A 211 13.60 -17.28 4.20
N SER A 212 13.85 -17.54 2.91
CA SER A 212 14.86 -18.49 2.45
C SER A 212 16.26 -18.19 3.00
N ASN A 213 16.97 -19.24 3.41
CA ASN A 213 18.30 -19.15 4.01
C ASN A 213 19.34 -18.44 3.12
N ASN A 214 19.17 -18.47 1.79
CA ASN A 214 20.07 -17.81 0.84
C ASN A 214 19.91 -16.28 0.82
N LEU A 215 18.78 -15.75 1.31
CA LEU A 215 18.48 -14.32 1.32
C LEU A 215 18.83 -13.65 2.65
N ARG A 216 18.93 -14.43 3.73
CA ARG A 216 19.29 -13.94 5.06
C ARG A 216 20.61 -13.15 5.07
N PRO A 217 21.72 -13.62 4.45
CA PRO A 217 22.98 -12.86 4.44
C PRO A 217 22.86 -11.49 3.77
N LEU A 218 22.03 -11.36 2.72
CA LEU A 218 21.81 -10.10 2.01
C LEU A 218 21.00 -9.11 2.85
N ILE A 219 20.00 -9.60 3.58
CA ILE A 219 19.15 -8.79 4.46
C ILE A 219 19.95 -8.21 5.62
N TYR A 220 20.84 -9.01 6.22
CA TYR A 220 21.77 -8.53 7.26
C TYR A 220 22.78 -7.53 6.71
N LYS A 221 23.41 -7.84 5.55
CA LYS A 221 24.40 -6.96 4.93
C LYS A 221 23.84 -5.59 4.56
N LEU A 222 22.54 -5.52 4.24
CA LEU A 222 21.84 -4.29 3.85
C LEU A 222 21.02 -3.65 4.99
N GLY A 223 21.03 -4.22 6.20
CA GLY A 223 20.29 -3.70 7.36
C GLY A 223 18.77 -3.64 7.16
N LEU A 224 18.19 -4.65 6.50
CA LEU A 224 16.78 -4.68 6.11
C LEU A 224 15.88 -5.45 7.08
N GLU A 225 16.39 -5.88 8.23
CA GLU A 225 15.70 -6.77 9.17
C GLU A 225 14.37 -6.17 9.63
N ASN A 226 14.36 -4.89 10.02
CA ASN A 226 13.15 -4.19 10.47
C ASN A 226 12.09 -4.10 9.38
N LYS A 227 12.50 -3.91 8.11
CA LYS A 227 11.56 -3.82 6.98
C LYS A 227 10.95 -5.18 6.66
N VAL A 228 11.74 -6.25 6.73
CA VAL A 228 11.25 -7.62 6.53
C VAL A 228 10.25 -8.00 7.62
N MET A 229 10.53 -7.64 8.87
CA MET A 229 9.61 -7.84 10.00
C MET A 229 8.34 -6.99 9.89
N GLU A 230 8.41 -5.78 9.34
CA GLU A 230 7.24 -4.94 9.08
C GLU A 230 6.35 -5.56 7.99
N PHE A 231 6.95 -6.15 6.95
CA PHE A 231 6.23 -6.84 5.88
C PHE A 231 5.46 -8.05 6.40
N ASP A 232 6.09 -8.84 7.27
CA ASP A 232 5.47 -10.00 7.93
C ASP A 232 4.23 -9.60 8.74
N LYS A 233 4.33 -8.50 9.51
CA LYS A 233 3.20 -7.94 10.27
C LYS A 233 2.06 -7.43 9.37
N ARG A 234 2.40 -6.77 8.25
CA ARG A 234 1.40 -6.28 7.29
C ARG A 234 0.66 -7.44 6.61
N PHE A 235 1.41 -8.47 6.19
CA PHE A 235 0.84 -9.67 5.59
C PHE A 235 -0.08 -10.42 6.57
N ALA A 236 0.31 -10.56 7.84
CA ALA A 236 -0.56 -11.13 8.87
C ALA A 236 -1.84 -10.31 9.07
N ARG A 237 -1.75 -8.97 9.09
CA ARG A 237 -2.91 -8.08 9.23
C ARG A 237 -3.88 -8.21 8.05
N GLU A 238 -3.37 -8.25 6.82
CA GLU A 238 -4.19 -8.31 5.61
C GLU A 238 -4.95 -9.64 5.51
N ASN A 239 -4.29 -10.77 5.80
CA ASN A 239 -4.95 -12.07 5.89
C ASN A 239 -6.05 -12.12 6.97
N ILE A 240 -5.82 -11.51 8.15
CA ILE A 240 -6.84 -11.43 9.20
C ILE A 240 -8.02 -10.58 8.73
N LEU A 241 -7.79 -9.45 8.05
CA LEU A 241 -8.85 -8.59 7.53
C LEU A 241 -9.68 -9.31 6.45
N GLU A 242 -9.03 -10.04 5.55
CA GLU A 242 -9.73 -10.86 4.53
C GLU A 242 -10.60 -11.94 5.20
N ALA A 243 -10.05 -12.69 6.16
CA ALA A 243 -10.79 -13.73 6.88
C ALA A 243 -11.99 -13.17 7.67
N LEU A 244 -11.82 -12.00 8.31
CA LEU A 244 -12.92 -11.31 9.00
C LEU A 244 -13.98 -10.83 8.03
N GLN A 245 -13.59 -10.35 6.85
CA GLN A 245 -14.52 -9.90 5.82
C GLN A 245 -15.31 -11.07 5.18
N GLU A 246 -14.66 -12.23 5.01
CA GLU A 246 -15.32 -13.46 4.57
C GLU A 246 -16.35 -13.95 5.60
N LEU A 247 -15.99 -13.97 6.90
CA LEU A 247 -16.91 -14.33 7.98
C LEU A 247 -18.13 -13.40 8.04
N LEU A 248 -17.92 -12.09 7.91
CA LEU A 248 -19.01 -11.11 7.87
C LEU A 248 -19.91 -11.27 6.64
N SER A 249 -19.37 -11.73 5.51
CA SER A 249 -20.14 -11.98 4.29
C SER A 249 -21.01 -13.25 4.37
N GLN A 250 -20.59 -14.25 5.16
CA GLN A 250 -21.35 -15.49 5.35
C GLN A 250 -22.58 -15.33 6.25
N ASP A 251 -22.53 -14.49 7.28
CA ASP A 251 -23.67 -14.24 8.19
C ASP A 251 -24.82 -13.51 7.47
N GLU A 252 -24.50 -12.68 6.47
CA GLU A 252 -25.51 -12.01 5.63
C GLU A 252 -26.26 -12.98 4.70
N MET A 253 -25.60 -14.06 4.23
CA MET A 253 -26.21 -15.08 3.37
C MET A 253 -27.16 -16.03 4.13
N VAL A 254 -26.90 -16.28 5.42
CA VAL A 254 -27.73 -17.18 6.25
C VAL A 254 -29.07 -16.55 6.61
N SER A 255 -29.15 -15.21 6.70
CA SER A 255 -30.39 -14.48 7.03
C SER A 255 -31.37 -14.35 5.85
N LYS A 256 -31.00 -14.73 4.63
CA LYS A 256 -31.84 -14.64 3.41
C LYS A 256 -32.49 -15.96 2.97
N SER A 257 -32.32 -17.07 3.71
CA SER A 257 -33.10 -18.29 3.42
C SER A 257 -34.55 -18.14 3.92
N GLY A 258 -35.39 -17.64 3.03
CA GLY A 258 -36.79 -17.30 3.29
C GLY A 258 -37.66 -18.52 3.60
N VAL A 259 -38.43 -18.39 4.67
CA VAL A 259 -39.69 -19.12 4.83
C VAL A 259 -40.78 -18.29 4.10
N PRO A 260 -41.47 -18.83 3.09
CA PRO A 260 -42.58 -18.13 2.47
C PRO A 260 -43.81 -18.24 3.38
N ILE A 261 -44.14 -17.17 4.10
CA ILE A 261 -45.45 -17.02 4.74
C ILE A 261 -46.45 -16.71 3.64
N GLY A 262 -47.30 -17.68 3.33
CA GLY A 262 -48.37 -17.57 2.36
C GLY A 262 -49.40 -16.53 2.76
N THR A 263 -49.69 -15.63 1.82
CA THR A 263 -50.78 -14.66 1.85
C THR A 263 -52.13 -15.39 1.92
N ILE A 264 -52.87 -15.18 3.00
CA ILE A 264 -54.32 -15.44 3.07
C ILE A 264 -54.98 -14.11 3.45
N ASN A 265 -55.74 -13.54 2.50
CA ASN A 265 -57.01 -12.80 2.69
C ASN A 265 -57.27 -11.89 1.47
N GLN A 266 -57.90 -12.46 0.43
CA GLN A 266 -58.74 -11.73 -0.51
C GLN A 266 -59.89 -12.65 -0.93
N VAL A 267 -60.98 -12.66 -0.17
CA VAL A 267 -62.34 -12.90 -0.68
C VAL A 267 -63.30 -12.19 0.27
N GLU A 268 -63.75 -11.00 -0.10
CA GLU A 268 -65.08 -10.50 0.26
C GLU A 268 -65.43 -9.35 -0.69
N SER A 269 -65.91 -9.73 -1.87
CA SER A 269 -66.66 -8.88 -2.80
C SER A 269 -67.42 -9.80 -3.75
N SER A 270 -68.52 -10.40 -3.28
CA SER A 270 -69.54 -10.93 -4.17
C SER A 270 -70.70 -9.95 -4.17
N SER A 271 -70.76 -9.18 -5.26
CA SER A 271 -71.90 -8.37 -5.63
C SER A 271 -73.15 -9.23 -5.80
N ASN A 272 -74.24 -8.69 -5.27
CA ASN A 272 -75.62 -8.96 -5.64
C ASN A 272 -75.81 -9.24 -7.13
N GLN A 273 -76.51 -10.33 -7.46
CA GLN A 273 -77.49 -10.34 -8.54
C GLN A 273 -78.65 -11.30 -8.22
N PHE A 274 -79.83 -10.70 -8.09
CA PHE A 274 -81.17 -11.29 -8.09
C PHE A 274 -81.39 -12.25 -9.27
N VAL A 275 -82.14 -13.35 -9.08
CA VAL A 275 -83.45 -13.63 -9.72
C VAL A 275 -84.16 -14.71 -8.90
N HIS A 276 -85.33 -14.38 -8.34
CA HIS A 276 -86.33 -15.33 -7.85
C HIS A 276 -87.22 -15.79 -9.00
N SER A 277 -87.58 -17.07 -9.00
CA SER A 277 -88.92 -17.55 -9.33
C SER A 277 -89.59 -18.04 -8.05
#